data_AF-A0A368ZU44-F1
#
_entry.id   AF-A0A368ZU44-F1
#
_cell.length_a   1.000
_cell.length_b   1.000
_cell.length_c   1.000
_cell.angle_alpha   90.00
_cell.angle_beta   90.00
_cell.angle_gamma   90.00
#
_symmetry.space_group_name_H-M   'P 1'
#
loop_
_entity.id
_entity.type
_entity.pdbx_description
1 polymer ?
#
loop_
_entity_poly.entity_id
_entity_poly.type
_entity_poly.pdbx_seq_one_letter_code
_entity_poly.pdbx_strand_id
1 'polypeptide(L)'
;MIIMFLFSIKLVFVLSTVELQDKEKFKGQSMLIECLEEIPLSYSSKNKEPFLEAVDRLDSVELVLVTVTRGAPSYQFYYFQKTEAVDGETAYLTLSKDFHNNTPYKSALFLKYKLKKHFFYRASCFREKLDASEQLKGVLKKE
;
A
#
# COMPACT_ATOMS: atom_id res chain seq x y z
N MET A 1 -33.01 14.00 43.97
CA MET A 1 -33.18 12.64 43.42
C MET A 1 -32.69 12.68 41.98
N ILE A 2 -31.44 12.27 41.76
CA ILE A 2 -30.73 12.41 40.47
C ILE A 2 -30.93 11.10 39.70
N ILE A 3 -31.60 11.18 38.54
CA ILE A 3 -31.78 10.05 37.62
C ILE A 3 -30.53 9.97 36.75
N MET A 4 -29.67 8.98 37.02
CA MET A 4 -28.52 8.62 36.19
C MET A 4 -29.01 7.95 34.90
N PHE A 5 -28.85 8.64 33.77
CA PHE A 5 -28.95 8.01 32.45
C PHE A 5 -27.67 7.23 32.15
N LEU A 6 -27.73 5.90 32.24
CA LEU A 6 -26.71 5.01 31.69
C LEU A 6 -27.03 4.75 30.22
N PHE A 7 -26.48 5.56 29.32
CA PHE A 7 -26.42 5.24 27.90
C PHE A 7 -25.27 4.26 27.68
N SER A 8 -25.60 2.97 27.61
CA SER A 8 -24.71 1.92 27.14
C SER A 8 -24.49 2.08 25.63
N ILE A 9 -23.46 2.84 25.24
CA ILE A 9 -22.98 2.90 23.86
C ILE A 9 -22.31 1.56 23.56
N LYS A 10 -23.06 0.61 22.98
CA LYS A 10 -22.46 -0.55 22.32
C LYS A 10 -21.81 -0.06 21.04
N LEU A 11 -20.51 0.20 21.13
CA LEU A 11 -19.64 0.47 20.00
C LEU A 11 -19.60 -0.81 19.13
N VAL A 12 -20.48 -0.86 18.13
CA VAL A 12 -20.45 -1.90 17.10
C VAL A 12 -19.30 -1.55 16.17
N PHE A 13 -18.12 -2.12 16.45
CA PHE A 13 -17.02 -2.15 15.50
C PHE A 13 -17.46 -2.99 14.30
N VAL A 14 -17.91 -2.32 13.23
CA VAL A 14 -18.05 -2.94 11.91
C VAL A 14 -16.64 -3.12 11.36
N LEU A 15 -15.99 -4.23 11.71
CA LEU A 15 -14.86 -4.73 10.93
C LEU A 15 -15.44 -5.18 9.60
N SER A 16 -15.34 -4.32 8.59
CA SER A 16 -15.52 -4.72 7.20
C SER A 16 -14.34 -5.63 6.82
N THR A 17 -14.41 -6.91 7.16
CA THR A 17 -13.56 -7.91 6.53
C THR A 17 -14.05 -8.04 5.11
N VAL A 18 -13.46 -7.26 4.21
CA VAL A 18 -13.53 -7.52 2.77
C VAL A 18 -13.05 -8.97 2.59
N GLU A 19 -13.99 -9.89 2.35
CA GLU A 19 -13.69 -11.27 1.99
C GLU A 19 -13.05 -11.27 0.61
N LEU A 20 -11.76 -10.97 0.56
CA LEU A 20 -10.92 -11.25 -0.59
C LEU A 20 -10.67 -12.77 -0.60
N GLN A 21 -11.68 -13.56 -1.00
CA GLN A 21 -11.45 -14.91 -1.52
C GLN A 21 -10.79 -14.80 -2.90
N ASP A 22 -9.60 -14.21 -2.93
CA ASP A 22 -8.81 -14.12 -4.14
C ASP A 22 -7.70 -15.16 -4.01
N LYS A 23 -7.72 -16.16 -4.91
CA LYS A 23 -6.69 -17.19 -5.00
C LYS A 23 -5.32 -16.51 -4.92
N GLU A 24 -4.46 -16.98 -4.01
CA GLU A 24 -3.11 -16.44 -3.82
C GLU A 24 -2.43 -16.24 -5.18
N LYS A 25 -1.93 -15.03 -5.41
CA LYS A 25 -1.22 -14.65 -6.63
C LYS A 25 0.21 -15.18 -6.64
N PHE A 26 0.78 -15.43 -5.46
CA PHE A 26 2.05 -16.13 -5.27
C PHE A 26 2.03 -16.87 -3.94
N LYS A 27 2.88 -17.90 -3.84
CA LYS A 27 2.97 -18.75 -2.66
C LYS A 27 3.32 -17.92 -1.41
N GLY A 28 2.46 -17.96 -0.40
CA GLY A 28 2.66 -17.26 0.87
C GLY A 28 2.08 -15.85 0.93
N GLN A 29 1.39 -15.40 -0.13
CA GLN A 29 0.75 -14.07 -0.12
C GLN A 29 -0.24 -13.90 1.04
N SER A 30 -0.93 -14.96 1.48
CA SER A 30 -1.85 -14.89 2.62
C SER A 30 -1.19 -14.34 3.90
N MET A 31 0.11 -14.58 4.09
CA MET A 31 0.89 -14.09 5.22
C MET A 31 1.08 -12.57 5.20
N LEU A 32 0.83 -11.92 4.06
CA LEU A 32 1.02 -10.49 3.85
C LEU A 32 -0.30 -9.71 3.78
N ILE A 33 -1.45 -10.39 3.87
CA ILE A 33 -2.77 -9.74 3.74
C ILE A 33 -2.95 -8.63 4.79
N GLU A 34 -2.51 -8.85 6.03
CA GLU A 34 -2.59 -7.83 7.09
C GLU A 34 -1.70 -6.61 6.84
N CYS A 35 -0.68 -6.74 5.99
CA CYS A 35 0.22 -5.66 5.63
C CYS A 35 -0.28 -4.86 4.42
N LEU A 36 -1.36 -5.28 3.76
CA LEU A 36 -1.82 -4.74 2.48
C LEU A 36 -2.33 -3.31 2.65
N GLU A 37 -1.86 -2.42 1.78
CA GLU A 37 -2.31 -1.04 1.69
C GLU A 37 -3.10 -0.84 0.40
N GLU A 38 -4.40 -0.63 0.52
CA GLU A 38 -5.25 -0.29 -0.61
C GLU A 38 -5.11 1.18 -0.97
N ILE A 39 -4.65 1.42 -2.20
CA ILE A 39 -4.39 2.77 -2.71
C ILE A 39 -5.19 2.92 -4.00
N PRO A 40 -6.09 3.91 -4.12
CA PRO A 40 -6.99 4.08 -5.26
C PRO A 40 -6.25 4.67 -6.48
N LEU A 41 -5.27 3.94 -7.00
CA LEU A 41 -4.48 4.30 -8.17
C LEU A 41 -5.33 4.14 -9.44
N SER A 42 -6.03 5.20 -9.83
CA SER A 42 -6.79 5.25 -11.07
C SER A 42 -6.43 6.49 -11.87
N TYR A 43 -6.34 6.32 -13.18
CA TYR A 43 -6.08 7.41 -14.14
C TYR A 43 -7.29 8.31 -14.40
N SER A 44 -8.45 8.00 -13.81
CA SER A 44 -9.61 8.86 -13.94
C SER A 44 -9.47 10.06 -13.02
N SER A 45 -9.73 11.26 -13.52
CA SER A 45 -9.84 12.49 -12.73
C SER A 45 -10.79 12.36 -11.53
N LYS A 46 -11.77 11.45 -11.59
CA LYS A 46 -12.71 11.15 -10.50
C LYS A 46 -12.05 10.53 -9.25
N ASN A 47 -10.86 9.96 -9.40
CA ASN A 47 -10.13 9.30 -8.32
C ASN A 47 -8.92 10.11 -7.83
N LYS A 48 -8.81 11.38 -8.26
CA LYS A 48 -7.73 12.27 -7.85
C LYS A 48 -7.78 12.55 -6.34
N GLU A 49 -8.93 12.96 -5.82
CA GLU A 49 -9.08 13.29 -4.38
C GLU A 49 -8.86 12.06 -3.48
N PRO A 50 -9.50 10.89 -3.72
CA PRO A 50 -9.22 9.69 -2.92
C PRO A 50 -7.76 9.23 -2.98
N PHE A 51 -7.08 9.46 -4.10
CA PHE A 51 -5.66 9.16 -4.24
C PHE A 51 -4.81 10.10 -3.38
N LEU A 52 -5.08 11.40 -3.42
CA LEU A 52 -4.36 12.39 -2.62
C LEU A 52 -4.60 12.19 -1.12
N GLU A 53 -5.83 11.88 -0.69
CA GLU A 53 -6.12 11.50 0.71
C GLU A 53 -5.31 10.27 1.14
N ALA A 54 -5.21 9.26 0.28
CA ALA A 54 -4.40 8.07 0.56
C ALA A 54 -2.91 8.40 0.64
N VAL A 55 -2.42 9.32 -0.20
CA VAL A 55 -1.04 9.81 -0.15
C VAL A 55 -0.77 10.57 1.14
N ASP A 56 -1.67 11.45 1.57
CA ASP A 56 -1.54 12.21 2.82
C ASP A 56 -1.52 11.29 4.03
N ARG A 57 -2.39 10.27 4.06
CA ARG A 57 -2.38 9.23 5.11
C ARG A 57 -1.06 8.44 5.16
N LEU A 58 -0.38 8.32 4.01
CA LEU A 58 0.85 7.57 3.84
C LEU A 58 2.09 8.49 3.76
N ASP A 59 1.95 9.75 4.17
CA ASP A 59 3.08 10.66 4.21
C ASP A 59 4.17 10.13 5.14
N SER A 60 5.41 10.16 4.66
CA SER A 60 6.57 9.58 5.35
C SER A 60 6.44 8.10 5.75
N VAL A 61 5.47 7.37 5.19
CA VAL A 61 5.32 5.92 5.36
C VAL A 61 6.00 5.20 4.21
N GLU A 62 6.96 4.36 4.53
CA GLU A 62 7.60 3.50 3.54
C GLU A 62 6.67 2.36 3.14
N LEU A 63 6.55 2.16 1.85
CA LEU A 63 5.75 1.12 1.23
C LEU A 63 6.66 0.13 0.50
N VAL A 64 6.16 -1.08 0.37
CA VAL A 64 6.72 -2.11 -0.51
C VAL A 64 5.73 -2.33 -1.64
N LEU A 65 6.19 -2.18 -2.87
CA LEU A 65 5.45 -2.66 -4.02
C LEU A 65 5.93 -4.06 -4.38
N VAL A 66 5.05 -5.05 -4.28
CA VAL A 66 5.30 -6.39 -4.84
C VAL A 66 4.72 -6.46 -6.24
N THR A 67 5.54 -6.88 -7.19
CA THR A 67 5.17 -7.07 -8.59
C THR A 67 5.12 -8.54 -8.93
N VAL A 68 3.92 -9.04 -9.23
CA VAL A 68 3.66 -10.41 -9.67
C VAL A 68 3.77 -10.48 -11.19
N THR A 69 4.85 -11.10 -11.67
CA THR A 69 5.06 -11.36 -13.10
C THR A 69 4.79 -12.83 -13.42
N ARG A 70 5.11 -13.28 -14.65
CA ARG A 70 5.09 -14.72 -14.98
C ARG A 70 6.25 -15.48 -14.31
N GLY A 71 7.28 -14.78 -13.86
CA GLY A 71 8.42 -15.35 -13.12
C GLY A 71 8.26 -15.18 -11.61
N ALA A 72 9.39 -15.19 -10.89
CA ALA A 72 9.38 -14.93 -9.45
C ALA A 72 8.83 -13.52 -9.15
N PRO A 73 7.96 -13.36 -8.15
CA PRO A 73 7.52 -12.05 -7.72
C PRO A 73 8.70 -11.23 -7.18
N SER A 74 8.78 -9.97 -7.59
CA SER A 74 9.79 -9.04 -7.10
C SER A 74 9.20 -8.00 -6.16
N TYR A 75 10.03 -7.36 -5.34
CA TYR A 75 9.60 -6.29 -4.48
C TYR A 75 10.65 -5.17 -4.39
N GLN A 76 10.15 -3.95 -4.19
CA GLN A 76 10.98 -2.75 -4.03
C GLN A 76 10.30 -1.74 -3.10
N PHE A 77 11.12 -0.96 -2.39
CA PHE A 77 10.66 -0.01 -1.37
C PHE A 77 10.51 1.40 -1.95
N TYR A 78 9.44 2.07 -1.56
CA TYR A 78 9.04 3.37 -2.06
C TYR A 78 8.46 4.26 -0.96
N TYR A 79 8.47 5.57 -1.21
CA TYR A 79 7.61 6.55 -0.54
C TYR A 79 6.75 7.25 -1.58
N PHE A 80 5.60 7.77 -1.16
CA PHE A 80 4.92 8.79 -1.95
C PHE A 80 5.58 10.15 -1.75
N GLN A 81 5.62 10.93 -2.83
CA GLN A 81 6.07 12.31 -2.81
C GLN A 81 5.09 13.17 -3.57
N LYS A 82 4.48 14.12 -2.88
CA LYS A 82 3.55 15.10 -3.46
C LYS A 82 4.31 16.12 -4.30
N THR A 83 3.65 16.63 -5.33
CA THR A 83 4.17 17.67 -6.24
C THR A 83 3.01 18.45 -6.84
N GLU A 84 3.27 19.70 -7.17
CA GLU A 84 2.35 20.49 -7.99
C GLU A 84 2.47 20.07 -9.46
N ALA A 85 1.33 19.99 -10.15
CA ALA A 85 1.22 19.82 -11.59
C ALA A 85 0.29 20.88 -12.17
N VAL A 86 0.22 20.95 -13.50
CA VAL A 86 -0.61 21.95 -14.23
C VAL A 86 -2.09 21.86 -13.82
N ASP A 87 -2.58 20.66 -13.55
CA ASP A 87 -3.97 20.39 -13.16
C ASP A 87 -4.15 20.30 -11.63
N GLY A 88 -3.23 20.87 -10.85
CA GLY A 88 -3.20 20.89 -9.39
C GLY A 88 -2.25 19.85 -8.77
N GLU A 89 -2.40 19.60 -7.46
CA GLU A 89 -1.52 18.67 -6.73
C GLU A 89 -1.64 17.22 -7.26
N THR A 90 -0.53 16.50 -7.23
CA THR A 90 -0.44 15.07 -7.54
C THR A 90 0.67 14.44 -6.71
N ALA A 91 0.91 13.14 -6.85
CA ALA A 91 1.99 12.46 -6.17
C ALA A 91 2.63 11.41 -7.06
N TYR A 92 3.90 11.12 -6.82
CA TYR A 92 4.61 10.01 -7.44
C TYR A 92 5.31 9.11 -6.41
N LEU A 93 5.82 7.95 -6.87
CA LEU A 93 6.58 7.01 -6.07
C LEU A 93 8.06 7.30 -6.26
N THR A 94 8.75 7.52 -5.15
CA THR A 94 10.20 7.68 -5.08
C THR A 94 10.80 6.45 -4.44
N LEU A 95 11.89 5.92 -4.99
CA LEU A 95 12.60 4.80 -4.38
C LEU A 95 13.08 5.18 -2.99
N SER A 96 12.93 4.27 -2.02
CA SER A 96 13.29 4.54 -0.61
C SER A 96 14.75 5.01 -0.47
N LYS A 97 15.68 4.42 -1.24
CA LYS A 97 17.11 4.82 -1.26
C LYS A 97 17.36 6.25 -1.78
N ASP A 98 16.42 6.81 -2.55
CA ASP A 98 16.56 8.11 -3.21
C ASP A 98 15.71 9.19 -2.53
N PHE A 99 14.80 8.81 -1.62
CA PHE A 99 13.85 9.71 -0.96
C PHE A 99 14.54 10.88 -0.22
N HIS A 100 15.67 10.64 0.44
CA HIS A 100 16.43 11.67 1.16
C HIS A 100 17.36 12.50 0.27
N ASN A 101 17.57 12.11 -0.99
CA ASN A 101 18.56 12.73 -1.86
C ASN A 101 18.00 13.95 -2.63
N ASN A 102 16.75 14.36 -2.35
CA ASN A 102 16.03 15.47 -3.01
C ASN A 102 16.10 15.45 -4.55
N THR A 103 16.45 14.30 -5.13
CA THR A 103 16.50 14.11 -6.58
C THR A 103 15.16 13.51 -6.96
N PRO A 104 14.28 14.24 -7.68
CA PRO A 104 12.95 13.75 -8.01
C PRO A 104 13.05 12.60 -9.01
N TYR A 105 13.23 11.38 -8.51
CA TYR A 105 13.04 10.18 -9.32
C TYR A 105 11.55 9.96 -9.48
N LYS A 106 11.00 10.50 -10.57
CA LYS A 106 9.62 10.26 -10.97
C LYS A 106 9.51 8.85 -11.53
N SER A 107 9.17 7.88 -10.68
CA SER A 107 8.93 6.53 -11.18
C SER A 107 7.72 6.54 -12.13
N ALA A 108 7.91 6.04 -13.34
CA ALA A 108 6.83 5.80 -14.31
C ALA A 108 5.88 4.65 -13.88
N LEU A 109 6.01 4.15 -12.64
CA LEU A 109 5.28 3.00 -12.14
C LEU A 109 3.76 3.17 -12.20
N PHE A 110 3.24 4.38 -12.02
CA PHE A 110 1.80 4.61 -12.18
C PHE A 110 1.35 4.26 -13.58
N LEU A 111 2.07 4.67 -14.64
CA LEU A 111 1.75 4.37 -16.05
C LEU A 111 1.71 2.88 -16.37
N LYS A 112 2.34 2.04 -15.53
CA LYS A 112 2.38 0.59 -15.70
C LYS A 112 1.59 -0.14 -14.61
N TYR A 113 0.90 0.59 -13.71
CA TYR A 113 0.19 0.00 -12.59
C TYR A 113 -0.91 -0.95 -13.04
N LYS A 114 -0.96 -2.14 -12.43
CA LYS A 114 -1.94 -3.18 -12.75
C LYS A 114 -2.48 -3.75 -11.45
N LEU A 115 -3.75 -3.49 -11.16
CA LEU A 115 -4.43 -3.89 -9.92
C LEU A 115 -4.31 -5.40 -9.58
N LYS A 116 -4.18 -6.25 -10.60
CA LYS A 116 -4.03 -7.72 -10.43
C LYS A 116 -2.58 -8.20 -10.31
N LYS A 117 -1.59 -7.32 -10.43
CA LYS A 117 -0.16 -7.67 -10.45
C LYS A 117 0.67 -6.87 -9.45
N HIS A 118 0.22 -5.68 -9.08
CA HIS A 118 0.96 -4.78 -8.22
C HIS A 118 0.19 -4.62 -6.92
N PHE A 119 0.86 -4.92 -5.82
CA PHE A 119 0.29 -4.91 -4.48
C PHE A 119 1.18 -4.06 -3.59
N PHE A 120 0.60 -3.05 -2.95
CA PHE A 120 1.30 -2.23 -1.97
C PHE A 120 1.12 -2.84 -0.59
N TYR A 121 2.21 -2.89 0.16
CA TYR A 121 2.21 -3.30 1.56
C TYR A 121 2.95 -2.26 2.39
N ARG A 122 2.58 -2.11 3.65
CA ARG A 122 3.35 -1.32 4.62
C ARG A 122 4.71 -1.99 4.85
N ALA A 123 5.80 -1.24 4.69
CA ALA A 123 7.15 -1.82 4.68
C ALA A 123 7.57 -2.45 6.00
N SER A 124 7.17 -1.87 7.14
CA SER A 124 7.50 -2.42 8.47
C SER A 124 6.91 -3.81 8.67
N CYS A 125 5.59 -3.95 8.46
CA CYS A 125 4.88 -5.23 8.53
C CYS A 125 5.42 -6.24 7.51
N PHE A 126 5.66 -5.81 6.27
CA PHE A 126 6.21 -6.68 5.23
C PHE A 126 7.58 -7.25 5.61
N ARG A 127 8.49 -6.43 6.15
CA ARG A 127 9.82 -6.89 6.61
C ARG A 127 9.70 -7.91 7.72
N GLU A 128 8.86 -7.64 8.73
CA GLU A 128 8.63 -8.57 9.83
C GLU A 128 8.17 -9.94 9.33
N LYS A 129 7.17 -9.96 8.42
CA LYS A 129 6.69 -11.22 7.83
C LYS A 129 7.73 -11.91 6.96
N LEU A 130 8.47 -11.15 6.16
CA LEU A 130 9.52 -11.68 5.30
C LEU A 130 10.64 -12.32 6.13
N ASP A 131 11.09 -11.64 7.19
CA ASP A 131 12.16 -12.12 8.06
C ASP A 131 11.75 -13.38 8.85
N ALA A 132 10.48 -13.49 9.23
CA ALA A 132 9.92 -14.64 9.94
C ALA A 132 9.61 -15.85 9.04
N SER A 133 9.66 -15.74 7.71
CA SER A 133 9.16 -16.78 6.80
C SER A 133 10.17 -17.17 5.71
N GLU A 134 10.75 -18.36 5.84
CA GLU A 134 11.61 -18.96 4.81
C GLU A 134 10.87 -19.17 3.48
N GLN A 135 9.56 -19.41 3.53
CA GLN A 135 8.73 -19.51 2.34
C GLN A 135 8.71 -18.19 1.56
N LEU A 136 8.51 -17.06 2.24
CA LEU A 136 8.51 -15.75 1.59
C LEU A 136 9.89 -15.41 1.03
N LYS A 137 10.97 -15.66 1.79
CA LYS A 137 12.36 -15.45 1.33
C LYS A 137 12.71 -16.30 0.11
N GLY A 138 12.21 -17.53 0.03
CA GLY A 138 12.44 -18.42 -1.10
C GLY A 138 11.74 -17.99 -2.39
N VAL A 139 10.62 -17.25 -2.28
CA VAL A 139 9.76 -16.88 -3.42
C VAL A 139 10.01 -15.45 -3.88
N LEU A 140 10.18 -14.50 -2.96
CA LEU A 140 10.29 -13.08 -3.27
C LEU A 140 11.74 -12.67 -3.58
N LYS A 141 11.91 -11.85 -4.62
CA LYS A 141 13.21 -11.29 -5.01
C LYS A 141 13.23 -9.78 -4.84
N LYS A 142 14.28 -9.25 -4.23
CA LYS A 142 14.50 -7.81 -4.18
C LYS A 142 14.94 -7.33 -5.57
N GLU A 143 14.35 -6.24 -6.04
CA GLU A 143 14.71 -5.56 -7.30
C GLU A 143 15.80 -4.49 -7.10
#